data_AF-A0A5B0KPA3-F1
#
_entry.id   AF-A0A5B0KPA3-F1
#
_cell.length_a   1.000
_cell.length_b   1.000
_cell.length_c   1.000
_cell.angle_alpha   90.00
_cell.angle_beta   90.00
_cell.angle_gamma   90.00
#
_symmetry.space_group_name_H-M   'P 1'
#
loop_
_entity.id
_entity.type
_entity.pdbx_description
1 polymer ?
#
loop_
_entity_poly.entity_id
_entity_poly.type
_entity_poly.pdbx_seq_one_letter_code
_entity_poly.pdbx_strand_id
1 'polypeptide(L)'
;MLSLVKRMAAAIVPQNTHDDTSPSDEQFAAIRTIEDWYSDRRAPQVFFLGGGAGTGKSFTANKVIERFKERNKVKKVVSGAYTGKGAHVLRKKGVKDAMTIHQMIYEPREDEETGQVHFVSRIDGPAAEADLILLDECSMIDERLANDILMFGKKVLVLGDPYQLPPVHGAGAFTKSAPDFLLREIHRQAKESPIVRLATLIRNGELPRRFGSAGAAHVLPLTPQTQRLVARRSTQTLCGVHKVRFAYTSRLRALRGFSGPLPKRGEPILCCKNNSDAALFNGMMGVMTGDAELGFERGERVFNLSVLIEDETKRRTGLPTSPWMFQQHFDQSITRPKVRKGIEEFDFGYVLTVHKAQGSEWDSVTVIDDSRVFRDDRWRWLYTAVTRASEELVLLLREDLGGKWNMPAFDDCPLPLAA
;
A
#
# COMPACT_ATOMS: atom_id res chain seq x y z
N MET A 1 -6.19 -58.92 5.76
CA MET A 1 -5.61 -57.76 6.48
C MET A 1 -5.22 -56.61 5.54
N LEU A 2 -5.99 -56.35 4.47
CA LEU A 2 -5.81 -55.20 3.57
C LEU A 2 -7.15 -54.51 3.18
N SER A 3 -8.28 -54.98 3.73
CA SER A 3 -9.62 -54.44 3.45
C SER A 3 -10.25 -53.67 4.62
N LEU A 4 -9.58 -53.61 5.79
CA LEU A 4 -10.08 -52.89 6.97
C LEU A 4 -9.47 -51.48 7.11
N VAL A 5 -8.29 -51.22 6.53
CA VAL A 5 -7.61 -49.91 6.64
C VAL A 5 -8.20 -48.85 5.69
N LYS A 6 -8.96 -49.26 4.66
CA LYS A 6 -9.64 -48.34 3.72
C LYS A 6 -11.00 -47.82 4.21
N ARG A 7 -11.53 -48.28 5.35
CA ARG A 7 -12.83 -47.85 5.88
C ARG A 7 -12.75 -46.92 7.11
N MET A 8 -11.56 -46.56 7.57
CA MET A 8 -11.36 -45.60 8.68
C MET A 8 -10.67 -44.30 8.25
N ALA A 9 -10.68 -43.97 6.95
CA ALA A 9 -10.18 -42.70 6.41
C ALA A 9 -11.31 -41.85 5.79
N ALA A 10 -12.54 -42.00 6.30
CA ALA A 10 -13.73 -41.30 5.82
C ALA A 10 -14.56 -40.78 7.00
N ALA A 11 -13.95 -39.94 7.84
CA ALA A 11 -14.65 -39.05 8.77
C ALA A 11 -13.63 -38.07 9.36
N ILE A 12 -13.51 -36.91 8.73
CA ILE A 12 -13.25 -35.54 9.23
C ILE A 12 -12.89 -34.76 7.97
N VAL A 13 -13.88 -34.60 7.09
CA VAL A 13 -13.92 -33.42 6.22
C VAL A 13 -14.50 -32.35 7.13
N PRO A 14 -13.80 -31.24 7.43
CA PRO A 14 -14.46 -30.14 8.10
C PRO A 14 -15.60 -29.69 7.18
N GLN A 15 -16.84 -29.95 7.56
CA GLN A 15 -18.01 -29.31 6.99
C GLN A 15 -17.96 -27.82 7.38
N ASN A 16 -17.14 -27.05 6.68
CA ASN A 16 -17.29 -25.61 6.59
C ASN A 16 -17.79 -25.28 5.18
N THR A 17 -19.06 -25.58 4.94
CA THR A 17 -19.85 -25.00 3.86
C THR A 17 -20.93 -24.15 4.50
N HIS A 18 -20.53 -23.01 5.07
CA HIS A 18 -21.43 -21.89 5.27
C HIS A 18 -21.20 -20.92 4.11
N ASP A 19 -22.29 -20.54 3.45
CA ASP A 19 -22.33 -19.73 2.25
C ASP A 19 -21.74 -18.32 2.50
N ASP A 20 -20.47 -18.15 2.12
CA ASP A 20 -19.61 -17.02 2.48
C ASP A 20 -19.51 -15.96 1.36
N THR A 21 -20.52 -15.93 0.48
CA THR A 21 -20.55 -15.09 -0.72
C THR A 21 -21.53 -13.93 -0.65
N SER A 22 -22.35 -13.87 0.41
CA SER A 22 -23.46 -12.94 0.56
C SER A 22 -23.02 -11.64 1.28
N PRO A 23 -23.34 -10.45 0.73
CA PRO A 23 -23.09 -9.17 1.39
C PRO A 23 -23.83 -9.03 2.73
N SER A 24 -23.27 -8.26 3.67
CA SER A 24 -24.01 -7.83 4.87
C SER A 24 -25.16 -6.87 4.51
N ASP A 25 -26.07 -6.60 5.44
CA ASP A 25 -27.17 -5.64 5.24
C ASP A 25 -26.64 -4.24 4.87
N GLU A 26 -25.57 -3.78 5.53
CA GLU A 26 -24.92 -2.50 5.23
C GLU A 26 -24.31 -2.50 3.82
N GLN A 27 -23.66 -3.58 3.42
CA GLN A 27 -23.11 -3.70 2.06
C GLN A 27 -24.20 -3.81 1.01
N PHE A 28 -25.30 -4.50 1.31
CA PHE A 28 -26.45 -4.58 0.42
C PHE A 28 -27.07 -3.19 0.22
N ALA A 29 -27.19 -2.40 1.28
CA ALA A 29 -27.62 -1.00 1.19
C ALA A 29 -26.65 -0.15 0.36
N ALA A 30 -25.33 -0.34 0.53
CA ALA A 30 -24.32 0.32 -0.29
C ALA A 30 -24.45 -0.05 -1.78
N ILE A 31 -24.60 -1.35 -2.08
CA ILE A 31 -24.79 -1.87 -3.44
C ILE A 31 -26.02 -1.23 -4.08
N ARG A 32 -27.15 -1.19 -3.38
CA ARG A 32 -28.39 -0.57 -3.89
C ARG A 32 -28.21 0.92 -4.18
N THR A 33 -27.60 1.65 -3.25
CA THR A 33 -27.32 3.09 -3.43
C THR A 33 -26.45 3.34 -4.66
N ILE A 34 -25.44 2.50 -4.89
CA ILE A 34 -24.58 2.58 -6.08
C ILE A 34 -25.35 2.22 -7.36
N GLU A 35 -26.23 1.22 -7.33
CA GLU A 35 -27.09 0.87 -8.47
C GLU A 35 -28.03 2.02 -8.86
N ASP A 36 -28.60 2.71 -7.88
CA ASP A 36 -29.49 3.86 -8.07
C ASP A 36 -28.72 5.06 -8.63
N TRP A 37 -27.56 5.39 -8.04
CA TRP A 37 -26.67 6.45 -8.53
C TRP A 37 -26.20 6.23 -9.97
N TYR A 38 -25.84 4.99 -10.33
CA TYR A 38 -25.38 4.67 -11.68
C TYR A 38 -26.51 4.80 -12.70
N SER A 39 -27.73 4.40 -12.31
CA SER A 39 -28.90 4.44 -13.19
C SER A 39 -29.48 5.85 -13.36
N ASP A 40 -29.24 6.75 -12.39
CA ASP A 40 -29.68 8.14 -12.47
C ASP A 40 -28.71 9.01 -13.31
N ARG A 41 -29.23 9.50 -14.45
CA ARG A 41 -28.52 10.42 -15.35
C ARG A 41 -28.29 11.80 -14.76
N ARG A 42 -29.05 12.21 -13.74
CA ARG A 42 -28.89 13.50 -13.05
C ARG A 42 -27.94 13.41 -11.87
N ALA A 43 -27.68 12.21 -11.37
CA ALA A 43 -26.76 12.03 -10.26
C ALA A 43 -25.32 12.43 -10.66
N PRO A 44 -24.51 12.92 -9.70
CA PRO A 44 -23.13 13.35 -9.96
C PRO A 44 -22.31 12.29 -10.71
N GLN A 45 -21.25 12.74 -11.37
CA GLN A 45 -20.35 11.84 -12.11
C GLN A 45 -19.57 10.92 -11.17
N VAL A 46 -19.31 11.35 -9.93
CA VAL A 46 -18.53 10.62 -8.93
C VAL A 46 -19.45 10.07 -7.86
N PHE A 47 -19.15 8.86 -7.38
CA PHE A 47 -19.68 8.31 -6.14
C PHE A 47 -18.53 7.82 -5.26
N PHE A 48 -18.47 8.29 -4.02
CA PHE A 48 -17.46 7.92 -3.04
C PHE A 48 -18.01 6.89 -2.04
N LEU A 49 -17.55 5.65 -2.18
CA LEU A 49 -17.72 4.60 -1.18
C LEU A 49 -16.54 4.61 -0.18
N GLY A 50 -16.83 5.12 1.02
CA GLY A 50 -15.88 5.19 2.12
C GLY A 50 -15.97 3.97 3.04
N GLY A 51 -14.88 3.64 3.73
CA GLY A 51 -14.88 2.61 4.76
C GLY A 51 -13.49 2.34 5.32
N GLY A 52 -13.43 1.90 6.59
CA GLY A 52 -12.17 1.51 7.21
C GLY A 52 -11.61 0.17 6.69
N ALA A 53 -10.46 -0.25 7.22
CA ALA A 53 -9.90 -1.58 7.02
C ALA A 53 -10.88 -2.65 7.54
N GLY A 54 -11.04 -3.74 6.80
CA GLY A 54 -11.95 -4.83 7.18
C GLY A 54 -13.45 -4.58 6.95
N THR A 55 -13.85 -3.41 6.42
CA THR A 55 -15.26 -3.09 6.12
C THR A 55 -15.76 -3.63 4.78
N GLY A 56 -14.88 -4.24 3.98
CA GLY A 56 -15.27 -4.93 2.75
C GLY A 56 -15.45 -4.05 1.50
N LYS A 57 -14.88 -2.84 1.44
CA LYS A 57 -14.97 -1.94 0.26
C LYS A 57 -14.75 -2.63 -1.09
N SER A 58 -13.62 -3.33 -1.27
CA SER A 58 -13.30 -4.01 -2.52
C SER A 58 -14.26 -5.18 -2.82
N PHE A 59 -14.75 -5.86 -1.79
CA PHE A 59 -15.79 -6.89 -1.94
C PHE A 59 -17.11 -6.28 -2.41
N THR A 60 -17.57 -5.20 -1.77
CA THR A 60 -18.76 -4.44 -2.18
C THR A 60 -18.64 -3.99 -3.64
N ALA A 61 -17.49 -3.43 -4.02
CA ALA A 61 -17.22 -2.99 -5.40
C ALA A 61 -17.27 -4.14 -6.41
N ASN A 62 -16.65 -5.29 -6.08
CA ASN A 62 -16.72 -6.48 -6.93
C ASN A 62 -18.17 -6.97 -7.10
N LYS A 63 -18.97 -6.98 -6.02
CA LYS A 63 -20.40 -7.37 -6.08
C LYS A 63 -21.24 -6.42 -6.92
N VAL A 64 -20.97 -5.12 -6.85
CA VAL A 64 -21.59 -4.12 -7.75
C VAL A 64 -21.26 -4.44 -9.21
N ILE A 65 -19.99 -4.70 -9.52
CA ILE A 65 -19.53 -4.99 -10.88
C ILE A 65 -20.17 -6.28 -11.42
N GLU A 66 -20.21 -7.34 -10.62
CA GLU A 66 -20.88 -8.60 -10.95
C GLU A 66 -22.35 -8.35 -11.33
N ARG A 67 -23.10 -7.66 -10.47
CA ARG A 67 -24.52 -7.36 -10.70
C ARG A 67 -24.76 -6.45 -11.91
N PHE A 68 -23.89 -5.48 -12.17
CA PHE A 68 -23.99 -4.64 -13.36
C PHE A 68 -23.74 -5.43 -14.65
N LYS A 69 -22.81 -6.39 -14.64
CA LYS A 69 -22.56 -7.29 -15.77
C LYS A 69 -23.73 -8.25 -15.99
N GLU A 70 -24.24 -8.89 -14.93
CA GLU A 70 -25.40 -9.80 -15.01
C GLU A 70 -26.65 -9.13 -15.60
N ARG A 71 -26.86 -7.85 -15.26
CA ARG A 71 -27.99 -7.04 -15.75
C ARG A 71 -27.72 -6.37 -17.09
N ASN A 72 -26.59 -6.66 -17.75
CA ASN A 72 -26.14 -6.02 -19.00
C ASN A 72 -26.12 -4.47 -18.95
N LYS A 73 -25.97 -3.88 -17.76
CA LYS A 73 -25.90 -2.42 -17.57
C LYS A 73 -24.51 -1.87 -17.87
N VAL A 74 -23.48 -2.67 -17.65
CA VAL A 74 -22.06 -2.32 -17.80
C VAL A 74 -21.38 -3.47 -18.54
N LYS A 75 -20.78 -3.19 -19.68
CA LYS A 75 -19.98 -4.17 -20.45
C LYS A 75 -18.51 -4.06 -20.05
N LYS A 76 -18.00 -2.84 -19.88
CA LYS A 76 -16.60 -2.58 -19.60
C LYS A 76 -16.42 -1.74 -18.33
N VAL A 77 -15.78 -2.34 -17.34
CA VAL A 77 -15.27 -1.64 -16.14
C VAL A 77 -13.78 -1.47 -16.30
N VAL A 78 -13.29 -0.25 -16.12
CA VAL A 78 -11.85 0.04 -16.11
C VAL A 78 -11.46 0.44 -14.70
N SER A 79 -10.54 -0.31 -14.12
CA SER A 79 -10.14 -0.14 -12.72
C SER A 79 -8.75 0.46 -12.60
N GLY A 80 -8.59 1.41 -11.68
CA GLY A 80 -7.36 2.17 -11.48
C GLY A 80 -6.98 2.31 -10.02
N ALA A 81 -5.68 2.38 -9.75
CA ALA A 81 -5.15 2.89 -8.49
C ALA A 81 -4.07 3.93 -8.74
N TYR A 82 -3.80 4.77 -7.74
CA TYR A 82 -2.78 5.82 -7.86
C TYR A 82 -1.36 5.23 -8.05
N THR A 83 -1.02 4.16 -7.34
CA THR A 83 0.29 3.50 -7.40
C THR A 83 0.24 2.15 -8.11
N GLY A 84 1.37 1.72 -8.68
CA GLY A 84 1.51 0.40 -9.28
C GLY A 84 1.26 -0.74 -8.28
N LYS A 85 1.70 -0.57 -7.02
CA LYS A 85 1.43 -1.53 -5.94
C LYS A 85 -0.05 -1.59 -5.60
N GLY A 86 -0.75 -0.45 -5.52
CA GLY A 86 -2.21 -0.41 -5.33
C GLY A 86 -2.95 -1.16 -6.45
N ALA A 87 -2.54 -0.95 -7.71
CA ALA A 87 -3.10 -1.68 -8.85
C ALA A 87 -2.83 -3.20 -8.75
N HIS A 88 -1.64 -3.59 -8.30
CA HIS A 88 -1.31 -4.99 -8.05
C HIS A 88 -2.16 -5.61 -6.93
N VAL A 89 -2.36 -4.89 -5.82
CA VAL A 89 -3.22 -5.33 -4.70
C VAL A 89 -4.66 -5.51 -5.16
N LEU A 90 -5.18 -4.59 -5.98
CA LEU A 90 -6.49 -4.74 -6.62
C LEU A 90 -6.60 -6.01 -7.47
N ARG A 91 -5.57 -6.32 -8.28
CA ARG A 91 -5.53 -7.56 -9.08
C ARG A 91 -5.56 -8.81 -8.21
N LYS A 92 -4.80 -8.82 -7.10
CA LYS A 92 -4.84 -9.92 -6.11
C LYS A 92 -6.22 -10.07 -5.46
N LYS A 93 -6.95 -8.96 -5.27
CA LYS A 93 -8.33 -8.92 -4.74
C LYS A 93 -9.41 -9.21 -5.81
N GLY A 94 -9.03 -9.70 -6.99
CA GLY A 94 -9.94 -10.18 -8.04
C GLY A 94 -10.23 -9.19 -9.17
N VAL A 95 -9.71 -7.96 -9.11
CA VAL A 95 -9.90 -6.94 -10.15
C VAL A 95 -8.83 -7.10 -11.24
N LYS A 96 -9.01 -8.11 -12.11
CA LYS A 96 -7.97 -8.63 -13.03
C LYS A 96 -7.28 -7.57 -13.90
N ASP A 97 -8.02 -6.57 -14.38
CA ASP A 97 -7.52 -5.55 -15.32
C ASP A 97 -7.16 -4.22 -14.64
N ALA A 98 -6.95 -4.21 -13.32
CA ALA A 98 -6.57 -2.98 -12.62
C ALA A 98 -5.20 -2.46 -13.08
N MET A 99 -5.10 -1.17 -13.39
CA MET A 99 -3.87 -0.49 -13.83
C MET A 99 -3.59 0.77 -13.00
N THR A 100 -2.49 1.47 -13.29
CA THR A 100 -2.30 2.80 -12.68
C THR A 100 -3.21 3.83 -13.37
N ILE A 101 -3.70 4.82 -12.62
CA ILE A 101 -4.49 5.91 -13.19
C ILE A 101 -3.73 6.63 -14.32
N HIS A 102 -2.41 6.79 -14.17
CA HIS A 102 -1.57 7.40 -15.20
C HIS A 102 -1.60 6.59 -16.52
N GLN A 103 -1.51 5.26 -16.48
CA GLN A 103 -1.64 4.42 -17.68
C GLN A 103 -3.06 4.43 -18.26
N MET A 104 -4.06 4.70 -17.41
CA MET A 104 -5.46 4.75 -17.81
C MET A 104 -5.77 5.98 -18.67
N ILE A 105 -5.22 7.14 -18.30
CA ILE A 105 -5.60 8.44 -18.89
C ILE A 105 -4.48 9.16 -19.65
N TYR A 106 -3.22 8.72 -19.55
CA TYR A 106 -2.12 9.31 -20.29
C TYR A 106 -1.44 8.30 -21.20
N GLU A 107 -0.86 8.82 -22.28
CA GLU A 107 0.07 8.10 -23.15
C GLU A 107 1.40 8.85 -23.23
N PRO A 108 2.53 8.13 -23.26
CA PRO A 108 3.82 8.74 -23.54
C PRO A 108 3.89 9.15 -25.02
N ARG A 109 4.26 10.40 -25.28
CA ARG A 109 4.64 10.88 -26.61
C ARG A 109 6.04 11.43 -26.57
N GLU A 110 6.87 10.99 -27.48
CA GLU A 110 8.21 11.53 -27.66
C GLU A 110 8.14 12.78 -28.53
N ASP A 111 8.71 13.87 -28.03
CA ASP A 111 8.91 15.09 -28.79
C ASP A 111 10.01 14.86 -29.84
N GLU A 112 9.65 15.01 -31.12
CA GLU A 112 10.51 14.69 -32.27
C GLU A 112 11.78 15.56 -32.36
N GLU A 113 11.76 16.77 -31.80
CA GLU A 113 12.91 17.70 -31.84
C GLU A 113 13.86 17.51 -30.65
N THR A 114 13.31 17.18 -29.48
CA THR A 114 14.08 17.14 -28.24
C THR A 114 14.33 15.73 -27.71
N GLY A 115 13.67 14.71 -28.28
CA GLY A 115 13.67 13.32 -27.77
C GLY A 115 13.05 13.21 -26.38
N GLN A 116 12.29 14.22 -25.94
CA GLN A 116 11.69 14.22 -24.62
C GLN A 116 10.32 13.54 -24.67
N VAL A 117 10.19 12.41 -23.98
CA VAL A 117 8.88 11.85 -23.63
C VAL A 117 8.09 12.80 -22.72
N HIS A 118 6.93 13.25 -23.19
CA HIS A 118 5.89 13.96 -22.44
C HIS A 118 4.66 13.06 -22.31
N PHE A 119 3.94 13.18 -21.21
CA PHE A 119 2.65 12.51 -21.06
C PHE A 119 1.55 13.43 -21.56
N VAL A 120 0.80 12.97 -22.54
CA VAL A 120 -0.37 13.66 -23.05
C VAL A 120 -1.62 12.86 -22.71
N SER A 121 -2.75 13.55 -22.61
CA SER A 121 -4.04 12.92 -22.36
C SER A 121 -4.37 11.91 -23.45
N ARG A 122 -4.66 10.68 -23.06
CA ARG A 122 -5.01 9.57 -23.93
C ARG A 122 -6.52 9.57 -24.17
N ILE A 123 -6.95 10.29 -25.19
CA ILE A 123 -8.37 10.59 -25.46
C ILE A 123 -9.15 9.34 -25.89
N ASP A 124 -8.51 8.39 -26.57
CA ASP A 124 -9.06 7.13 -27.09
C ASP A 124 -8.58 5.90 -26.29
N GLY A 125 -8.21 6.11 -25.03
CA GLY A 125 -7.65 5.08 -24.15
C GLY A 125 -8.68 4.25 -23.37
N PRO A 126 -8.20 3.42 -22.42
CA PRO A 126 -9.06 2.59 -21.57
C PRO A 126 -10.20 3.37 -20.90
N ALA A 127 -9.94 4.58 -20.39
CA ALA A 127 -10.95 5.41 -19.75
C ALA A 127 -12.10 5.79 -20.70
N ALA A 128 -11.83 6.04 -21.98
CA ALA A 128 -12.83 6.45 -22.96
C ALA A 128 -13.80 5.32 -23.32
N GLU A 129 -13.32 4.08 -23.32
CA GLU A 129 -14.12 2.88 -23.61
C GLU A 129 -14.88 2.35 -22.39
N ALA A 130 -14.66 2.92 -21.20
CA ALA A 130 -15.31 2.46 -19.98
C ALA A 130 -16.80 2.86 -19.93
N ASP A 131 -17.64 1.95 -19.43
CA ASP A 131 -19.00 2.25 -19.00
C ASP A 131 -19.03 2.70 -17.52
N LEU A 132 -18.03 2.26 -16.75
CA LEU A 132 -17.80 2.62 -15.35
C LEU A 132 -16.28 2.61 -15.09
N ILE A 133 -15.79 3.68 -14.45
CA ILE A 133 -14.42 3.74 -13.94
C ILE A 133 -14.44 3.42 -12.45
N LEU A 134 -13.66 2.43 -12.00
CA LEU A 134 -13.48 2.11 -10.59
C LEU A 134 -12.09 2.61 -10.15
N LEU A 135 -12.02 3.45 -9.14
CA LEU A 135 -10.75 3.94 -8.60
C LEU A 135 -10.58 3.53 -7.14
N ASP A 136 -9.42 2.99 -6.76
CA ASP A 136 -9.05 2.69 -5.38
C ASP A 136 -7.86 3.55 -4.91
N GLU A 137 -7.72 3.70 -3.60
CA GLU A 137 -6.71 4.56 -2.95
C GLU A 137 -6.73 6.01 -3.50
N CYS A 138 -7.93 6.54 -3.70
CA CYS A 138 -8.16 7.84 -4.34
C CYS A 138 -7.76 9.05 -3.49
N SER A 139 -7.41 8.83 -2.23
CA SER A 139 -6.93 9.89 -1.33
C SER A 139 -5.68 10.58 -1.87
N MET A 140 -4.92 9.93 -2.75
CA MET A 140 -3.72 10.48 -3.39
C MET A 140 -3.99 11.24 -4.70
N ILE A 141 -5.21 11.25 -5.21
CA ILE A 141 -5.54 11.90 -6.49
C ILE A 141 -5.67 13.42 -6.24
N ASP A 142 -4.86 14.22 -6.93
CA ASP A 142 -4.96 15.68 -6.87
C ASP A 142 -6.07 16.24 -7.79
N GLU A 143 -6.33 17.55 -7.71
CA GLU A 143 -7.40 18.20 -8.49
C GLU A 143 -7.17 18.11 -10.00
N ARG A 144 -5.92 18.17 -10.44
CA ARG A 144 -5.57 18.10 -11.86
C ARG A 144 -5.91 16.71 -12.41
N LEU A 145 -5.42 15.67 -11.74
CA LEU A 145 -5.65 14.30 -12.13
C LEU A 145 -7.14 13.94 -12.07
N ALA A 146 -7.85 14.45 -11.05
CA ALA A 146 -9.30 14.29 -10.96
C ALA A 146 -10.03 14.94 -12.14
N ASN A 147 -9.69 16.18 -12.50
CA ASN A 147 -10.28 16.85 -13.67
C ASN A 147 -10.02 16.05 -14.95
N ASP A 148 -8.80 15.58 -15.17
CA ASP A 148 -8.44 14.79 -16.35
C ASP A 148 -9.26 13.48 -16.44
N ILE A 149 -9.55 12.83 -15.30
CA ILE A 149 -10.44 11.66 -15.26
C ILE A 149 -11.90 12.04 -15.58
N LEU A 150 -12.39 13.14 -15.02
CA LEU A 150 -13.78 13.57 -15.20
C LEU A 150 -14.08 14.04 -16.63
N MET A 151 -13.09 14.55 -17.36
CA MET A 151 -13.23 14.96 -18.76
C MET A 151 -13.71 13.84 -19.69
N PHE A 152 -13.52 12.56 -19.34
CA PHE A 152 -14.03 11.44 -20.12
C PHE A 152 -15.57 11.28 -20.04
N GLY A 153 -16.25 12.03 -19.16
CA GLY A 153 -17.71 12.03 -19.03
C GLY A 153 -18.31 10.71 -18.53
N LYS A 154 -17.49 9.81 -17.98
CA LYS A 154 -17.91 8.49 -17.46
C LYS A 154 -18.27 8.56 -15.98
N LYS A 155 -19.20 7.71 -15.53
CA LYS A 155 -19.44 7.51 -14.09
C LYS A 155 -18.18 6.94 -13.43
N VAL A 156 -17.82 7.47 -12.27
CA VAL A 156 -16.60 7.11 -11.52
C VAL A 156 -16.98 6.66 -10.11
N LEU A 157 -16.76 5.38 -9.81
CA LEU A 157 -16.89 4.85 -8.46
C LEU A 157 -15.53 4.93 -7.76
N VAL A 158 -15.46 5.73 -6.71
CA VAL A 158 -14.26 5.97 -5.91
C VAL A 158 -14.35 5.16 -4.62
N LEU A 159 -13.31 4.38 -4.36
CA LEU A 159 -13.08 3.69 -3.09
C LEU A 159 -12.00 4.44 -2.31
N GLY A 160 -12.23 4.58 -1.01
CA GLY A 160 -11.27 5.23 -0.14
C GLY A 160 -11.48 4.93 1.34
N ASP A 161 -10.43 5.14 2.10
CA ASP A 161 -10.46 5.06 3.56
C ASP A 161 -10.34 6.47 4.16
N PRO A 162 -11.44 7.06 4.68
CA PRO A 162 -11.41 8.41 5.21
C PRO A 162 -10.58 8.55 6.49
N TYR A 163 -10.15 7.43 7.10
CA TYR A 163 -9.36 7.39 8.34
C TYR A 163 -7.86 7.27 8.08
N GLN A 164 -7.45 7.03 6.84
CA GLN A 164 -6.03 7.06 6.48
C GLN A 164 -5.47 8.50 6.51
N LEU A 165 -4.15 8.56 6.54
CA LEU A 165 -3.37 9.80 6.49
C LEU A 165 -3.61 10.49 5.13
N PRO A 166 -3.83 11.81 5.10
CA PRO A 166 -3.92 12.53 3.84
C PRO A 166 -2.57 12.52 3.09
N PRO A 167 -2.57 12.78 1.78
CA PRO A 167 -1.33 12.96 1.03
C PRO A 167 -0.51 14.15 1.56
N VAL A 168 0.82 14.09 1.43
CA VAL A 168 1.74 15.14 1.89
C VAL A 168 1.57 16.45 1.11
N HIS A 169 1.18 16.36 -0.16
CA HIS A 169 0.95 17.51 -1.04
C HIS A 169 -0.38 17.33 -1.78
N GLY A 170 -1.16 18.40 -1.86
CA GLY A 170 -2.51 18.39 -2.42
C GLY A 170 -3.55 17.85 -1.44
N ALA A 171 -4.82 17.92 -1.84
CA ALA A 171 -5.94 17.33 -1.11
C ALA A 171 -6.62 16.33 -2.04
N GLY A 172 -6.89 15.11 -1.54
CA GLY A 172 -7.52 14.04 -2.31
C GLY A 172 -8.82 14.51 -2.93
N ALA A 173 -8.82 14.80 -4.23
CA ALA A 173 -9.85 15.59 -4.90
C ALA A 173 -11.24 14.95 -4.80
N PHE A 174 -11.31 13.62 -4.87
CA PHE A 174 -12.54 12.85 -4.70
C PHE A 174 -12.89 12.54 -3.24
N THR A 175 -11.97 12.75 -2.29
CA THR A 175 -12.14 12.41 -0.87
C THR A 175 -12.19 13.63 0.04
N LYS A 176 -12.35 14.84 -0.53
CA LYS A 176 -12.52 16.09 0.24
C LYS A 176 -13.86 16.13 0.97
N SER A 177 -14.91 15.65 0.30
CA SER A 177 -16.26 15.58 0.85
C SER A 177 -16.44 14.30 1.65
N ALA A 178 -17.48 14.29 2.51
CA ALA A 178 -17.90 13.07 3.16
C ALA A 178 -18.26 12.00 2.11
N PRO A 179 -18.02 10.71 2.39
CA PRO A 179 -18.46 9.62 1.50
C PRO A 179 -19.97 9.67 1.25
N ASP A 180 -20.36 9.41 0.00
CA ASP A 180 -21.77 9.22 -0.37
C ASP A 180 -22.37 8.00 0.33
N PHE A 181 -21.54 6.98 0.62
CA PHE A 181 -21.87 5.90 1.53
C PHE A 181 -20.63 5.51 2.34
N LEU A 182 -20.78 5.37 3.67
CA LEU A 182 -19.70 4.98 4.58
C LEU A 182 -19.99 3.60 5.18
N LEU A 183 -19.19 2.60 4.83
CA LEU A 183 -19.19 1.28 5.46
C LEU A 183 -18.55 1.38 6.85
N ARG A 184 -19.32 1.05 7.88
CA ARG A 184 -18.91 1.11 9.29
C ARG A 184 -18.72 -0.28 9.88
N GLU A 185 -19.50 -1.26 9.44
CA GLU A 185 -19.44 -2.61 9.95
C GLU A 185 -18.21 -3.36 9.41
N ILE A 186 -17.47 -3.96 10.33
CA ILE A 186 -16.35 -4.85 10.00
C ILE A 186 -16.93 -6.22 9.67
N HIS A 187 -16.46 -6.85 8.60
CA HIS A 187 -16.88 -8.21 8.26
C HIS A 187 -16.60 -9.20 9.38
N ARG A 188 -17.44 -10.24 9.49
CA ARG A 188 -17.33 -11.24 10.56
C ARG A 188 -15.94 -11.88 10.63
N GLN A 189 -15.33 -12.23 9.50
CA GLN A 189 -13.96 -12.75 9.44
C GLN A 189 -12.92 -11.70 9.85
N ALA A 190 -13.14 -10.44 9.48
CA ALA A 190 -12.25 -9.34 9.86
C ALA A 190 -12.36 -8.99 11.36
N LYS A 191 -13.50 -9.28 12.03
CA LYS A 191 -13.63 -9.16 13.50
C LYS A 191 -12.70 -10.13 14.24
N GLU A 192 -12.35 -11.26 13.63
CA GLU A 192 -11.40 -12.23 14.21
C GLU A 192 -9.94 -11.79 14.06
N SER A 193 -9.63 -10.94 13.07
CA SER A 193 -8.28 -10.40 12.87
C SER A 193 -7.88 -9.47 14.02
N PRO A 194 -6.80 -9.78 14.77
CA PRO A 194 -6.32 -8.91 15.83
C PRO A 194 -5.80 -7.57 15.30
N ILE A 195 -5.28 -7.55 14.06
CA ILE A 195 -4.80 -6.34 13.38
C ILE A 195 -5.96 -5.39 13.10
N VAL A 196 -7.08 -5.89 12.57
CA VAL A 196 -8.28 -5.08 12.29
C VAL A 196 -8.91 -4.55 13.58
N ARG A 197 -8.94 -5.36 14.65
CA ARG A 197 -9.39 -4.91 15.98
C ARG A 197 -8.50 -3.77 16.51
N LEU A 198 -7.18 -3.92 16.42
CA LEU A 198 -6.24 -2.86 16.83
C LEU A 198 -6.41 -1.59 15.99
N ALA A 199 -6.55 -1.73 14.67
CA ALA A 199 -6.81 -0.60 13.78
C ALA A 199 -8.12 0.12 14.14
N THR A 200 -9.14 -0.61 14.57
CA THR A 200 -10.41 -0.05 15.02
C THR A 200 -10.27 0.76 16.31
N LEU A 201 -9.48 0.27 17.28
CA LEU A 201 -9.16 1.03 18.50
C LEU A 201 -8.43 2.33 18.16
N ILE A 202 -7.39 2.24 17.34
CA ILE A 202 -6.58 3.40 16.90
C ILE A 202 -7.45 4.43 16.19
N ARG A 203 -8.38 3.99 15.34
CA ARG A 203 -9.33 4.86 14.64
C ARG A 203 -10.23 5.65 15.60
N ASN A 204 -10.56 5.07 16.76
CA ASN A 204 -11.37 5.71 17.80
C ASN A 204 -10.54 6.60 18.73
N GLY A 205 -9.24 6.77 18.47
CA GLY A 205 -8.37 7.54 19.34
C GLY A 205 -7.89 6.78 20.58
N GLU A 206 -7.89 5.45 20.52
CA GLU A 206 -7.54 4.57 21.64
C GLU A 206 -6.33 3.70 21.32
N LEU A 207 -5.53 3.43 22.35
CA LEU A 207 -4.48 2.41 22.35
C LEU A 207 -4.81 1.33 23.39
N PRO A 208 -4.23 0.12 23.27
CA PRO A 208 -4.29 -0.87 24.34
C PRO A 208 -3.76 -0.28 25.65
N ARG A 209 -4.32 -0.72 26.78
CA ARG A 209 -3.90 -0.23 28.11
C ARG A 209 -2.62 -0.88 28.62
N ARG A 210 -2.20 -2.00 28.03
CA ARG A 210 -0.96 -2.73 28.34
C ARG A 210 -0.30 -3.23 27.08
N PHE A 211 1.01 -3.44 27.16
CA PHE A 211 1.77 -4.15 26.13
C PHE A 211 1.43 -5.64 26.14
N GLY A 212 1.63 -6.30 25.00
CA GLY A 212 1.46 -7.75 24.86
C GLY A 212 1.18 -8.17 23.42
N SER A 213 0.80 -9.44 23.23
CA SER A 213 0.43 -9.99 21.92
C SER A 213 -0.98 -10.59 21.89
N ALA A 214 -1.77 -10.29 20.86
CA ALA A 214 -3.06 -10.93 20.60
C ALA A 214 -3.00 -11.61 19.23
N GLY A 215 -2.79 -12.92 19.19
CA GLY A 215 -2.50 -13.65 17.94
C GLY A 215 -1.27 -13.06 17.26
N ALA A 216 -1.41 -12.66 15.99
CA ALA A 216 -0.33 -12.08 15.18
C ALA A 216 -0.18 -10.55 15.31
N ALA A 217 -0.90 -9.89 16.22
CA ALA A 217 -0.71 -8.47 16.52
C ALA A 217 0.02 -8.30 17.85
N HIS A 218 1.21 -7.70 17.80
CA HIS A 218 2.09 -7.49 18.95
C HIS A 218 2.24 -5.99 19.19
N VAL A 219 1.89 -5.52 20.40
CA VAL A 219 2.06 -4.13 20.82
C VAL A 219 3.09 -4.11 21.93
N LEU A 220 4.28 -3.59 21.64
CA LEU A 220 5.45 -3.70 22.51
C LEU A 220 6.06 -2.32 22.77
N PRO A 221 6.74 -2.11 23.91
CA PRO A 221 7.48 -0.88 24.14
C PRO A 221 8.70 -0.84 23.21
N LEU A 222 9.09 0.32 22.71
CA LEU A 222 10.33 0.51 21.96
C LEU A 222 11.52 0.57 22.94
N THR A 223 12.18 -0.57 23.15
CA THR A 223 13.32 -0.73 24.06
C THR A 223 14.55 -1.24 23.31
N PRO A 224 15.74 -1.25 23.92
CA PRO A 224 16.93 -1.82 23.30
C PRO A 224 16.81 -3.29 22.85
N GLN A 225 15.93 -4.05 23.51
CA GLN A 225 15.66 -5.46 23.21
C GLN A 225 14.64 -5.59 22.06
N THR A 226 13.47 -4.93 22.17
CA THR A 226 12.39 -5.06 21.20
C THR A 226 12.69 -4.36 19.87
N GLN A 227 13.53 -3.31 19.86
CA GLN A 227 13.97 -2.67 18.62
C GLN A 227 14.67 -3.63 17.66
N ARG A 228 15.19 -4.78 18.13
CA ARG A 228 15.81 -5.79 17.25
C ARG A 228 14.80 -6.43 16.29
N LEU A 229 13.50 -6.37 16.62
CA LEU A 229 12.42 -6.91 15.77
C LEU A 229 12.31 -6.21 14.40
N VAL A 230 12.82 -4.98 14.28
CA VAL A 230 12.91 -4.25 13.00
C VAL A 230 13.90 -4.90 12.00
N ALA A 231 14.78 -5.80 12.48
CA ALA A 231 15.78 -6.47 11.66
C ALA A 231 15.30 -7.80 11.06
N ARG A 232 14.10 -8.26 11.44
CA ARG A 232 13.52 -9.52 10.94
C ARG A 232 13.43 -9.46 9.41
N ARG A 233 13.87 -10.52 8.73
CA ARG A 233 13.89 -10.55 7.25
C ARG A 233 12.50 -10.62 6.63
N SER A 234 11.53 -11.17 7.36
CA SER A 234 10.14 -11.33 6.92
C SER A 234 9.29 -10.07 7.05
N THR A 235 9.79 -9.01 7.71
CA THR A 235 8.98 -7.84 8.05
C THR A 235 9.39 -6.62 7.23
N GLN A 236 8.41 -5.86 6.74
CA GLN A 236 8.65 -4.51 6.27
C GLN A 236 8.65 -3.55 7.47
N THR A 237 9.73 -2.80 7.67
CA THR A 237 9.78 -1.79 8.73
C THR A 237 9.23 -0.45 8.25
N LEU A 238 8.32 0.14 9.03
CA LEU A 238 7.74 1.46 8.79
C LEU A 238 8.09 2.45 9.91
N CYS A 239 8.31 3.71 9.56
CA CYS A 239 8.53 4.81 10.51
C CYS A 239 7.86 6.11 10.03
N GLY A 240 7.91 7.16 10.83
CA GLY A 240 7.25 8.44 10.49
C GLY A 240 8.17 9.38 9.73
N VAL A 241 9.41 9.53 10.22
CA VAL A 241 10.30 10.61 9.78
C VAL A 241 11.58 10.11 9.13
N HIS A 242 12.13 10.91 8.21
CA HIS A 242 13.38 10.61 7.51
C HIS A 242 14.57 10.39 8.47
N LYS A 243 14.65 11.15 9.57
CA LYS A 243 15.71 10.96 10.59
C LYS A 243 15.74 9.54 11.15
N VAL A 244 14.57 8.98 11.47
CA VAL A 244 14.43 7.60 11.98
C VAL A 244 14.70 6.61 10.86
N ARG A 245 14.14 6.85 9.66
CA ARG A 245 14.38 6.05 8.47
C ARG A 245 15.87 5.85 8.20
N PHE A 246 16.63 6.95 8.14
CA PHE A 246 18.06 6.93 7.84
C PHE A 246 18.86 6.24 8.95
N ALA A 247 18.59 6.56 10.22
CA ALA A 247 19.28 5.93 11.35
C ALA A 247 19.09 4.41 11.40
N TYR A 248 17.85 3.94 11.24
CA TYR A 248 17.56 2.51 11.24
C TYR A 248 18.05 1.81 9.97
N THR A 249 17.96 2.45 8.80
CA THR A 249 18.49 1.88 7.55
C THR A 249 19.99 1.64 7.67
N SER A 250 20.77 2.65 8.06
CA SER A 250 22.22 2.51 8.23
C SER A 250 22.59 1.44 9.27
N ARG A 251 21.84 1.34 10.37
CA ARG A 251 22.02 0.29 11.38
C ARG A 251 21.70 -1.11 10.86
N LEU A 252 20.58 -1.28 10.17
CA LEU A 252 20.17 -2.57 9.59
C LEU A 252 21.16 -3.05 8.53
N ARG A 253 21.71 -2.13 7.75
CA ARG A 253 22.79 -2.42 6.81
C ARG A 253 24.05 -2.91 7.52
N ALA A 254 24.49 -2.19 8.56
CA ALA A 254 25.64 -2.60 9.36
C ALA A 254 25.46 -3.98 10.01
N LEU A 255 24.26 -4.29 10.52
CA LEU A 255 23.92 -5.62 11.07
C LEU A 255 23.99 -6.74 10.03
N ARG A 256 23.79 -6.42 8.75
CA ARG A 256 23.96 -7.36 7.63
C ARG A 256 25.36 -7.36 7.02
N GLY A 257 26.32 -6.65 7.65
CA GLY A 257 27.70 -6.57 7.18
C GLY A 257 27.93 -5.58 6.04
N PHE A 258 26.96 -4.71 5.74
CA PHE A 258 27.09 -3.68 4.71
C PHE A 258 27.56 -2.35 5.29
N SER A 259 28.38 -1.63 4.53
CA SER A 259 28.92 -0.32 4.90
C SER A 259 28.95 0.64 3.71
N GLY A 260 28.97 1.94 4.00
CA GLY A 260 29.03 3.00 2.99
C GLY A 260 27.76 3.13 2.14
N PRO A 261 27.68 4.14 1.26
CA PRO A 261 26.45 4.45 0.52
C PRO A 261 26.21 3.55 -0.70
N LEU A 262 27.18 2.73 -1.12
CA LEU A 262 27.06 1.92 -2.33
C LEU A 262 26.18 0.68 -2.05
N PRO A 263 25.04 0.50 -2.74
CA PRO A 263 24.18 -0.68 -2.56
C PRO A 263 24.87 -1.97 -3.00
N LYS A 264 24.66 -3.04 -2.24
CA LYS A 264 25.26 -4.36 -2.45
C LYS A 264 24.23 -5.42 -2.84
N ARG A 265 24.71 -6.52 -3.43
CA ARG A 265 23.86 -7.67 -3.75
C ARG A 265 23.06 -8.13 -2.53
N GLY A 266 21.77 -8.39 -2.72
CA GLY A 266 20.84 -8.84 -1.69
C GLY A 266 20.23 -7.72 -0.85
N GLU A 267 20.62 -6.46 -1.06
CA GLU A 267 19.99 -5.34 -0.36
C GLU A 267 18.61 -5.01 -0.98
N PRO A 268 17.57 -4.77 -0.14
CA PRO A 268 16.29 -4.28 -0.62
C PRO A 268 16.40 -2.83 -1.08
N ILE A 269 15.71 -2.52 -2.17
CA ILE A 269 15.66 -1.18 -2.76
C ILE A 269 14.22 -0.75 -3.02
N LEU A 270 14.03 0.56 -3.11
CA LEU A 270 12.77 1.23 -3.37
C LEU A 270 12.93 2.22 -4.53
N CYS A 271 12.11 2.08 -5.57
CA CYS A 271 11.95 3.09 -6.60
C CYS A 271 11.18 4.30 -6.04
N CYS A 272 11.77 5.49 -6.13
CA CYS A 272 11.22 6.73 -5.58
C CYS A 272 10.67 7.68 -6.65
N LYS A 273 10.79 7.33 -7.93
CA LYS A 273 10.41 8.18 -9.06
C LYS A 273 9.82 7.33 -10.18
N ASN A 274 8.77 7.84 -10.82
CA ASN A 274 8.21 7.21 -12.01
C ASN A 274 9.14 7.42 -13.21
N ASN A 275 9.35 6.36 -13.99
CA ASN A 275 9.93 6.43 -15.33
C ASN A 275 9.16 5.45 -16.23
N SER A 276 8.34 5.97 -17.15
CA SER A 276 7.57 5.16 -18.10
C SER A 276 8.43 4.34 -19.04
N ASP A 277 9.54 4.92 -19.50
CA ASP A 277 10.40 4.33 -20.53
C ASP A 277 11.10 3.10 -19.97
N ALA A 278 11.49 3.19 -18.70
CA ALA A 278 11.99 2.08 -17.93
C ALA A 278 10.87 1.22 -17.31
N ALA A 279 9.58 1.55 -17.44
CA ALA A 279 8.47 0.91 -16.73
C ALA A 279 8.71 0.80 -15.21
N LEU A 280 9.22 1.88 -14.60
CA LEU A 280 9.45 2.03 -13.17
C LEU A 280 8.39 2.93 -12.55
N PHE A 281 7.89 2.54 -11.38
CA PHE A 281 6.87 3.29 -10.65
C PHE A 281 7.35 3.54 -9.22
N ASN A 282 7.08 4.74 -8.73
CA ASN A 282 7.32 5.12 -7.34
C ASN A 282 6.56 4.16 -6.41
N GLY A 283 7.27 3.62 -5.41
CA GLY A 283 6.77 2.58 -4.52
C GLY A 283 7.14 1.15 -4.94
N MET A 284 7.69 0.94 -6.14
CA MET A 284 8.17 -0.39 -6.52
C MET A 284 9.35 -0.81 -5.63
N MET A 285 9.25 -2.01 -5.09
CA MET A 285 10.27 -2.64 -4.28
C MET A 285 11.01 -3.68 -5.10
N GLY A 286 12.28 -3.91 -4.75
CA GLY A 286 13.08 -4.94 -5.39
C GLY A 286 14.29 -5.30 -4.55
N VAL A 287 15.10 -6.20 -5.09
CA VAL A 287 16.35 -6.65 -4.46
C VAL A 287 17.50 -6.47 -5.44
N MET A 288 18.64 -5.99 -4.95
CA MET A 288 19.88 -5.93 -5.71
C MET A 288 20.32 -7.33 -6.12
N THR A 289 20.49 -7.56 -7.42
CA THR A 289 20.97 -8.84 -7.99
C THR A 289 22.49 -8.88 -8.16
N GLY A 290 23.12 -7.71 -8.20
CA GLY A 290 24.57 -7.52 -8.21
C GLY A 290 24.96 -6.34 -7.33
N ASP A 291 26.25 -6.14 -7.13
CA ASP A 291 26.75 -4.92 -6.48
C ASP A 291 26.52 -3.72 -7.40
N ALA A 292 26.20 -2.56 -6.82
CA ALA A 292 26.12 -1.33 -7.61
C ALA A 292 27.51 -0.95 -8.12
N GLU A 293 27.58 -0.56 -9.38
CA GLU A 293 28.82 -0.13 -10.03
C GLU A 293 28.86 1.39 -10.14
N LEU A 294 30.04 1.97 -9.97
CA LEU A 294 30.23 3.40 -10.21
C LEU A 294 30.21 3.65 -11.72
N GLY A 295 29.36 4.58 -12.14
CA GLY A 295 29.22 4.98 -13.52
C GLY A 295 29.28 6.49 -13.68
N PHE A 296 29.30 6.91 -14.94
CA PHE A 296 29.19 8.29 -15.33
C PHE A 296 28.21 8.39 -16.49
N GLU A 297 27.09 9.06 -16.28
CA GLU A 297 26.00 9.11 -17.25
C GLU A 297 25.59 10.57 -17.41
N ARG A 298 25.48 11.04 -18.66
CA ARG A 298 25.05 12.41 -18.99
C ARG A 298 25.78 13.50 -18.19
N GLY A 299 27.07 13.34 -17.92
CA GLY A 299 27.86 14.35 -17.19
C GLY A 299 27.78 14.26 -15.66
N GLU A 300 27.11 13.25 -15.11
CA GLU A 300 26.90 13.07 -13.67
C GLU A 300 27.39 11.70 -13.19
N ARG A 301 27.92 11.64 -11.96
CA ARG A 301 28.25 10.37 -11.32
C ARG A 301 26.97 9.62 -10.98
N VAL A 302 26.89 8.36 -11.34
CA VAL A 302 25.74 7.48 -11.09
C VAL A 302 26.16 6.17 -10.43
N PHE A 303 25.21 5.53 -9.77
CA PHE A 303 25.30 4.13 -9.39
C PHE A 303 24.49 3.31 -10.39
N ASN A 304 25.16 2.44 -11.13
CA ASN A 304 24.51 1.52 -12.04
C ASN A 304 23.98 0.33 -11.26
N LEU A 305 22.66 0.23 -11.15
CA LEU A 305 22.01 -0.82 -10.37
C LEU A 305 21.61 -2.00 -11.25
N SER A 306 21.72 -3.19 -10.66
CA SER A 306 21.13 -4.42 -11.20
C SER A 306 20.12 -4.95 -10.19
N VAL A 307 18.85 -4.99 -10.57
CA VAL A 307 17.72 -5.13 -9.64
C VAL A 307 16.73 -6.17 -10.15
N LEU A 308 16.17 -6.94 -9.23
CA LEU A 308 14.98 -7.76 -9.47
C LEU A 308 13.83 -7.08 -8.76
N ILE A 309 12.92 -6.49 -9.51
CA ILE A 309 11.69 -5.88 -8.97
C ILE A 309 10.75 -7.00 -8.52
N GLU A 310 10.01 -6.76 -7.44
CA GLU A 310 8.96 -7.67 -6.99
C GLU A 310 7.99 -7.98 -8.13
N ASP A 311 7.55 -9.24 -8.21
CA ASP A 311 6.62 -9.75 -9.23
C ASP A 311 7.16 -9.77 -10.67
N GLU A 312 8.44 -9.42 -10.90
CA GLU A 312 9.10 -9.58 -12.20
C GLU A 312 9.98 -10.84 -12.24
N THR A 313 9.99 -11.50 -13.39
CA THR A 313 10.89 -12.64 -13.65
C THR A 313 12.23 -12.20 -14.22
N LYS A 314 12.26 -11.05 -14.91
CA LYS A 314 13.44 -10.53 -15.58
C LYS A 314 14.14 -9.50 -14.70
N ARG A 315 15.43 -9.73 -14.43
CA ARG A 315 16.28 -8.71 -13.80
C ARG A 315 16.48 -7.53 -14.74
N ARG A 316 16.51 -6.33 -14.16
CA ARG A 316 16.83 -5.07 -14.84
C ARG A 316 18.26 -4.70 -14.49
N THR A 317 19.07 -4.38 -15.48
CA THR A 317 20.51 -4.14 -15.31
C THR A 317 20.91 -2.81 -15.92
N GLY A 318 21.94 -2.17 -15.36
CA GLY A 318 22.45 -0.91 -15.87
C GLY A 318 21.46 0.24 -15.68
N LEU A 319 20.72 0.27 -14.57
CA LEU A 319 19.84 1.39 -14.22
C LEU A 319 20.68 2.52 -13.62
N PRO A 320 20.96 3.62 -14.34
CA PRO A 320 21.76 4.72 -13.82
C PRO A 320 20.98 5.44 -12.73
N THR A 321 21.44 5.35 -11.49
CA THR A 321 20.74 5.90 -10.33
C THR A 321 21.53 7.01 -9.67
N SER A 322 20.84 8.07 -9.23
CA SER A 322 21.46 9.16 -8.48
C SER A 322 22.10 8.67 -7.16
N PRO A 323 23.43 8.83 -6.97
CA PRO A 323 24.11 8.40 -5.75
C PRO A 323 23.59 9.09 -4.48
N TRP A 324 23.08 10.31 -4.63
CA TRP A 324 22.55 11.12 -3.54
C TRP A 324 21.46 10.37 -2.75
N MET A 325 20.64 9.58 -3.45
CA MET A 325 19.55 8.83 -2.83
C MET A 325 20.03 7.90 -1.72
N PHE A 326 21.22 7.33 -1.86
CA PHE A 326 21.83 6.44 -0.87
C PHE A 326 22.77 7.17 0.09
N GLN A 327 23.47 8.20 -0.40
CA GLN A 327 24.41 9.00 0.40
C GLN A 327 23.74 9.76 1.55
N GLN A 328 22.51 10.24 1.36
CA GLN A 328 21.76 10.97 2.39
C GLN A 328 21.51 10.17 3.68
N HIS A 329 21.64 8.84 3.64
CA HIS A 329 21.53 7.98 4.84
C HIS A 329 22.75 8.08 5.76
N PHE A 330 23.87 8.59 5.24
CA PHE A 330 25.16 8.70 5.92
C PHE A 330 25.57 10.15 6.15
N ASP A 331 25.27 11.02 5.18
CA ASP A 331 25.58 12.43 5.25
C ASP A 331 24.37 13.27 4.80
N GLN A 332 23.68 13.84 5.78
CA GLN A 332 22.48 14.67 5.57
C GLN A 332 22.83 16.12 5.20
N SER A 333 24.12 16.51 5.22
CA SER A 333 24.56 17.83 4.77
C SER A 333 24.55 17.97 3.24
N ILE A 334 24.50 16.83 2.52
CA ILE A 334 24.50 16.81 1.06
C ILE A 334 23.16 17.30 0.52
N THR A 335 23.19 18.42 -0.19
CA THR A 335 22.01 18.99 -0.84
C THR A 335 21.54 18.12 -2.00
N ARG A 336 20.22 17.95 -2.15
CA ARG A 336 19.63 17.20 -3.26
C ARG A 336 20.05 17.81 -4.60
N PRO A 337 20.76 17.06 -5.47
CA PRO A 337 21.10 17.54 -6.80
C PRO A 337 19.86 17.58 -7.69
N LYS A 338 19.88 18.46 -8.71
CA LYS A 338 18.92 18.36 -9.81
C LYS A 338 19.26 17.09 -10.61
N VAL A 339 18.38 16.10 -10.58
CA VAL A 339 18.57 14.82 -11.28
C VAL A 339 18.12 14.96 -12.73
N ARG A 340 19.04 14.72 -13.69
CA ARG A 340 18.72 14.77 -15.13
C ARG A 340 17.71 13.69 -15.53
N LYS A 341 17.00 13.93 -16.64
CA LYS A 341 16.14 12.91 -17.27
C LYS A 341 16.99 11.69 -17.68
N GLY A 342 16.44 10.50 -17.48
CA GLY A 342 17.12 9.23 -17.72
C GLY A 342 18.01 8.75 -16.56
N ILE A 343 18.11 9.52 -15.46
CA ILE A 343 18.70 9.05 -14.20
C ILE A 343 17.55 8.71 -13.24
N GLU A 344 17.60 7.49 -12.72
CA GLU A 344 16.63 6.93 -11.79
C GLU A 344 16.85 7.40 -10.36
N GLU A 345 15.79 7.32 -9.56
CA GLU A 345 15.85 7.54 -8.12
C GLU A 345 15.47 6.25 -7.40
N PHE A 346 16.44 5.39 -7.11
CA PHE A 346 16.29 4.29 -6.16
C PHE A 346 16.92 4.65 -4.83
N ASP A 347 16.31 4.14 -3.76
CA ASP A 347 16.72 4.33 -2.39
C ASP A 347 16.78 2.98 -1.68
N PHE A 348 17.37 2.91 -0.49
CA PHE A 348 17.32 1.72 0.35
C PHE A 348 15.88 1.41 0.79
N GLY A 349 15.49 0.14 0.64
CA GLY A 349 14.15 -0.39 0.94
C GLY A 349 13.98 -0.95 2.35
N TYR A 350 15.00 -0.87 3.22
CA TYR A 350 14.95 -1.46 4.57
C TYR A 350 13.86 -0.86 5.46
N VAL A 351 13.75 0.47 5.46
CA VAL A 351 12.78 1.21 6.28
C VAL A 351 12.08 2.23 5.38
N LEU A 352 10.76 2.24 5.44
CA LEU A 352 9.92 3.15 4.67
C LEU A 352 9.21 4.12 5.61
N THR A 353 8.98 5.35 5.14
CA THR A 353 8.03 6.22 5.84
C THR A 353 6.61 5.73 5.60
N VAL A 354 5.70 5.89 6.56
CA VAL A 354 4.29 5.50 6.39
C VAL A 354 3.66 6.16 5.15
N HIS A 355 3.99 7.42 4.86
CA HIS A 355 3.57 8.09 3.63
C HIS A 355 4.01 7.34 2.35
N LYS A 356 5.25 6.86 2.29
CA LYS A 356 5.74 6.08 1.15
C LYS A 356 5.14 4.67 1.09
N ALA A 357 4.59 4.18 2.20
CA ALA A 357 3.96 2.86 2.31
C ALA A 357 2.45 2.87 2.03
N GLN A 358 1.84 4.04 1.84
CA GLN A 358 0.42 4.14 1.51
C GLN A 358 0.11 3.42 0.19
N GLY A 359 -1.02 2.70 0.14
CA GLY A 359 -1.40 1.85 -1.00
C GLY A 359 -0.56 0.57 -1.17
N SER A 360 0.39 0.30 -0.27
CA SER A 360 1.11 -0.97 -0.19
C SER A 360 0.56 -1.85 0.94
N GLU A 361 0.82 -3.15 0.86
CA GLU A 361 0.39 -4.16 1.84
C GLU A 361 1.50 -5.23 1.92
N TRP A 362 1.83 -5.69 3.13
CA TRP A 362 2.83 -6.73 3.39
C TRP A 362 2.30 -7.74 4.40
N ASP A 363 2.74 -9.00 4.26
CA ASP A 363 2.39 -10.09 5.16
C ASP A 363 2.78 -9.77 6.61
N SER A 364 4.00 -9.29 6.83
CA SER A 364 4.47 -8.82 8.14
C SER A 364 4.95 -7.38 8.10
N VAL A 365 4.50 -6.56 9.05
CA VAL A 365 4.94 -5.17 9.22
C VAL A 365 5.42 -4.92 10.65
N THR A 366 6.55 -4.24 10.78
CA THR A 366 7.04 -3.71 12.06
C THR A 366 6.99 -2.19 12.03
N VAL A 367 6.17 -1.58 12.88
CA VAL A 367 5.99 -0.13 12.96
C VAL A 367 6.83 0.42 14.11
N ILE A 368 7.71 1.37 13.80
CA ILE A 368 8.35 2.24 14.79
C ILE A 368 7.45 3.46 14.98
N ASP A 369 6.82 3.58 16.14
CA ASP A 369 5.88 4.66 16.42
C ASP A 369 6.57 6.04 16.43
N ASP A 370 6.23 6.86 15.45
CA ASP A 370 6.61 8.27 15.38
C ASP A 370 5.35 9.17 15.35
N SER A 371 4.21 8.63 15.78
CA SER A 371 2.88 9.25 15.62
C SER A 371 2.77 10.62 16.26
N ARG A 372 3.44 10.87 17.39
CA ARG A 372 3.48 12.18 18.07
C ARG A 372 3.98 13.32 17.20
N VAL A 373 4.85 13.04 16.22
CA VAL A 373 5.37 14.07 15.31
C VAL A 373 4.24 14.67 14.47
N PHE A 374 3.18 13.90 14.21
CA PHE A 374 2.07 14.27 13.34
C PHE A 374 0.91 14.97 14.07
N ARG A 375 1.03 15.25 15.38
CA ARG A 375 0.06 16.03 16.18
C ARG A 375 -1.40 15.58 15.97
N ASP A 376 -2.21 16.39 15.30
CA ASP A 376 -3.64 16.13 15.03
C ASP A 376 -3.84 14.90 14.14
N ASP A 377 -2.88 14.60 13.27
CA ASP A 377 -2.89 13.44 12.39
C ASP A 377 -2.29 12.18 13.03
N ARG A 378 -1.91 12.21 14.32
CA ARG A 378 -1.32 11.08 15.05
C ARG A 378 -2.08 9.77 14.83
N TRP A 379 -3.40 9.82 15.00
CA TRP A 379 -4.27 8.65 14.91
C TRP A 379 -4.39 8.13 13.47
N ARG A 380 -4.52 9.04 12.50
CA ARG A 380 -4.51 8.69 11.07
C ARG A 380 -3.19 8.07 10.66
N TRP A 381 -2.07 8.57 11.17
CA TRP A 381 -0.74 8.02 10.93
C TRP A 381 -0.61 6.60 11.47
N LEU A 382 -0.97 6.38 12.76
CA LEU A 382 -0.95 5.04 13.37
C LEU A 382 -1.84 4.07 12.62
N TYR A 383 -3.06 4.50 12.32
CA TYR A 383 -4.05 3.71 11.59
C TYR A 383 -3.53 3.30 10.21
N THR A 384 -2.93 4.26 9.48
CA THR A 384 -2.33 3.98 8.17
C THR A 384 -1.19 2.99 8.28
N ALA A 385 -0.33 3.12 9.30
CA ALA A 385 0.81 2.24 9.53
C ALA A 385 0.38 0.79 9.83
N VAL A 386 -0.56 0.60 10.77
CA VAL A 386 -0.99 -0.74 11.19
C VAL A 386 -1.79 -1.46 10.12
N THR A 387 -2.53 -0.72 9.28
CA THR A 387 -3.33 -1.30 8.19
C THR A 387 -2.50 -1.71 6.98
N ARG A 388 -1.17 -1.53 7.00
CA ARG A 388 -0.27 -2.07 5.97
C ARG A 388 0.03 -3.56 6.18
N ALA A 389 -0.24 -4.11 7.38
CA ALA A 389 -0.04 -5.51 7.72
C ALA A 389 -1.27 -6.35 7.33
N SER A 390 -1.06 -7.44 6.60
CA SER A 390 -2.11 -8.42 6.29
C SER A 390 -2.13 -9.61 7.27
N GLU A 391 -0.97 -10.12 7.69
CA GLU A 391 -0.88 -11.33 8.52
C GLU A 391 -0.29 -11.08 9.92
N GLU A 392 0.84 -10.37 10.03
CA GLU A 392 1.54 -10.10 11.30
C GLU A 392 1.84 -8.60 11.45
N LEU A 393 1.60 -8.07 12.65
CA LEU A 393 1.92 -6.69 13.01
C LEU A 393 2.74 -6.64 14.30
N VAL A 394 3.87 -5.95 14.27
CA VAL A 394 4.60 -5.54 15.47
C VAL A 394 4.59 -4.02 15.57
N LEU A 395 3.85 -3.47 16.54
CA LEU A 395 3.80 -2.04 16.83
C LEU A 395 4.72 -1.72 18.02
N LEU A 396 5.84 -1.04 17.76
CA LEU A 396 6.80 -0.60 18.75
C LEU A 396 6.48 0.84 19.20
N LEU A 397 5.83 0.99 20.34
CA LEU A 397 5.41 2.30 20.87
C LEU A 397 6.55 2.99 21.62
N ARG A 398 6.71 4.30 21.40
CA ARG A 398 7.64 5.14 22.18
C ARG A 398 7.06 5.55 23.54
N GLU A 399 5.75 5.55 23.65
CA GLU A 399 5.03 6.00 24.83
C GLU A 399 4.79 4.85 25.79
N ASP A 400 4.74 5.16 27.09
CA ASP A 400 4.27 4.21 28.08
C ASP A 400 2.74 4.06 28.03
N LEU A 401 2.24 2.86 28.29
CA LEU A 401 0.81 2.58 28.33
C LEU A 401 0.32 2.73 29.78
N GLY A 402 -0.51 3.75 30.02
CA GLY A 402 -0.79 4.29 31.36
C GLY A 402 -1.74 3.52 32.30
N GLY A 403 -1.76 2.18 32.36
CA GLY A 403 -2.51 1.54 33.46
C GLY A 403 -2.68 0.02 33.49
N LYS A 404 -3.37 -0.47 34.54
CA LYS A 404 -3.91 -1.84 34.64
C LYS A 404 -5.43 -1.88 34.34
N TRP A 405 -5.87 -2.67 33.34
CA TRP A 405 -6.88 -3.77 33.37
C TRP A 405 -7.47 -4.15 31.96
N ASN A 406 -8.04 -5.38 31.83
CA ASN A 406 -8.47 -6.26 30.68
C ASN A 406 -9.42 -5.66 29.58
N MET A 407 -9.58 -6.14 28.30
CA MET A 407 -9.53 -7.47 27.57
C MET A 407 -9.26 -7.29 26.03
N PRO A 408 -9.09 -8.33 25.13
CA PRO A 408 -9.02 -9.78 25.34
C PRO A 408 -7.56 -10.31 25.34
N ALA A 409 -7.37 -11.53 25.84
CA ALA A 409 -6.09 -12.22 26.11
C ALA A 409 -4.90 -11.70 25.28
N PHE A 410 -4.11 -10.84 25.92
CA PHE A 410 -2.73 -10.62 25.53
C PHE A 410 -1.92 -11.56 26.41
N ASP A 411 -1.47 -12.69 25.86
CA ASP A 411 -0.54 -13.58 26.56
C ASP A 411 0.85 -12.92 26.58
N ASP A 412 1.59 -13.15 27.67
CA ASP A 412 3.00 -12.75 27.77
C ASP A 412 3.78 -13.47 26.67
N CYS A 413 4.46 -12.69 25.84
CA CYS A 413 4.95 -13.13 24.54
C CYS A 413 6.30 -13.86 24.61
N PRO A 414 6.45 -15.07 24.03
CA PRO A 414 7.72 -15.63 23.61
C PRO A 414 7.88 -15.46 22.08
N LEU A 415 7.92 -14.24 21.56
CA LEU A 415 8.41 -14.04 20.19
C LEU A 415 9.89 -14.40 20.22
N PRO A 416 10.38 -15.40 19.46
CA PRO A 416 11.80 -15.69 19.41
C PRO A 416 12.50 -14.43 18.88
N LEU A 417 13.29 -13.80 19.75
CA LEU A 417 14.18 -12.71 19.37
C LEU A 417 15.07 -13.26 18.25
N ALA A 418 15.02 -12.65 17.07
CA ALA A 418 15.87 -13.05 15.95
C ALA A 418 17.32 -13.13 16.44
N ALA A 419 17.93 -14.30 16.26
CA ALA A 419 19.31 -14.59 16.64
C ALA A 419 20.31 -13.69 15.89
#